data_AF-A0A8S2CZA6-F1
#
_entry.id   AF-A0A8S2CZA6-F1
#
_cell.length_a   1.000
_cell.length_b   1.000
_cell.length_c   1.000
_cell.angle_alpha   90.00
_cell.angle_beta   90.00
_cell.angle_gamma   90.00
#
_symmetry.space_group_name_H-M   'P 1'
#
loop_
_entity.id
_entity.type
_entity.pdbx_description
1 polymer ?
#
loop_
_entity_poly.entity_id
_entity_poly.type
_entity_poly.pdbx_seq_one_letter_code
_entity_poly.pdbx_strand_id
1 'polypeptide(L)'
;MEIPRMSILHKGLACTHLTSAILYWWAWRNHTWLDIIMIPEYLNMIEACLYIWSSSWYSKQSETFDDYYSYATHKLECTAGFIDLAACFGWIMSWYRTYTRTIGCGFSFDDPDTFAYSTTTVAACIYISYNLRVLIYPDEYATNHLYYKGDILFCIGAFYYCLAALRDDGWFWFMSLAGQYGIAAGLVETQKPIKQGLPQYLVTDLCRNRRQQLKKRTEEDKNNNQPDIVVGKDENTEMVRL
;
A
#
# COMPACT_ATOMS: atom_id res chain seq x y z
N MET A 1 -30.74 14.21 18.07
CA MET A 1 -30.60 12.79 18.40
C MET A 1 -30.70 11.99 17.10
N GLU A 2 -29.54 11.70 16.48
CA GLU A 2 -29.41 11.21 15.10
C GLU A 2 -28.85 9.76 15.03
N ILE A 3 -28.98 8.99 16.12
CA ILE A 3 -28.51 7.60 16.24
C ILE A 3 -28.93 6.71 15.05
N PRO A 4 -30.19 6.74 14.54
CA PRO A 4 -30.56 5.91 13.40
C PRO A 4 -29.89 6.32 12.08
N ARG A 5 -29.55 7.60 11.89
CA ARG A 5 -28.84 8.07 10.68
C ARG A 5 -27.37 7.68 10.70
N MET A 6 -26.73 7.75 11.87
CA MET A 6 -25.35 7.26 12.03
C MET A 6 -25.24 5.75 11.77
N SER A 7 -26.25 4.95 12.14
CA SER A 7 -26.23 3.50 11.86
C SER A 7 -26.21 3.15 10.38
N ILE A 8 -26.95 3.88 9.53
CA ILE A 8 -27.00 3.60 8.08
C ILE A 8 -25.69 4.02 7.42
N LEU A 9 -25.19 5.21 7.75
CA LEU A 9 -23.92 5.70 7.20
C LEU A 9 -22.77 4.77 7.57
N HIS A 10 -22.66 4.41 8.86
CA HIS A 10 -21.57 3.56 9.34
C HIS A 10 -21.61 2.15 8.72
N LYS A 11 -22.80 1.56 8.58
CA LYS A 11 -22.97 0.30 7.82
C LYS A 11 -22.53 0.44 6.37
N GLY A 12 -22.91 1.52 5.70
CA GLY A 12 -22.50 1.79 4.33
C GLY A 12 -20.98 1.91 4.18
N LEU A 13 -20.32 2.59 5.12
CA LEU A 13 -18.87 2.72 5.16
C LEU A 13 -18.18 1.37 5.41
N ALA A 14 -18.64 0.60 6.40
CA ALA A 14 -18.09 -0.73 6.67
C ALA A 14 -18.29 -1.70 5.50
N CYS A 15 -19.41 -1.62 4.77
CA CYS A 15 -19.61 -2.38 3.53
C CYS A 15 -18.69 -1.91 2.39
N THR A 16 -18.45 -0.60 2.28
CA THR A 16 -17.53 -0.04 1.28
C THR A 16 -16.12 -0.56 1.53
N HIS A 17 -15.72 -0.61 2.79
CA HIS A 17 -14.45 -1.16 3.23
C HIS A 17 -14.30 -2.64 2.92
N LEU A 18 -15.30 -3.45 3.27
CA LEU A 18 -15.27 -4.87 2.94
C LEU A 18 -15.18 -5.07 1.42
N THR A 19 -15.88 -4.25 0.65
CA THR A 19 -15.81 -4.28 -0.81
C THR A 19 -14.41 -3.93 -1.31
N SER A 20 -13.76 -2.89 -0.76
CA SER A 20 -12.39 -2.52 -1.15
C SER A 20 -11.38 -3.61 -0.79
N ALA A 21 -11.51 -4.26 0.38
CA ALA A 21 -10.67 -5.38 0.78
C ALA A 21 -10.86 -6.59 -0.17
N ILE A 22 -12.10 -6.89 -0.58
CA ILE A 22 -12.38 -7.97 -1.54
C ILE A 22 -11.81 -7.63 -2.93
N LEU A 23 -11.93 -6.39 -3.39
CA LEU A 23 -11.38 -5.95 -4.68
C LEU A 23 -9.86 -6.08 -4.72
N TYR A 24 -9.19 -5.75 -3.62
CA TYR A 24 -7.75 -5.88 -3.54
C TYR A 24 -7.33 -7.36 -3.43
N TRP A 25 -8.00 -8.15 -2.59
CA TRP A 25 -7.82 -9.60 -2.59
C TRP A 25 -7.97 -10.21 -4.00
N TRP A 26 -8.94 -9.72 -4.77
CA TRP A 26 -9.15 -10.10 -6.16
C TRP A 26 -8.02 -9.67 -7.11
N ALA A 27 -7.49 -8.45 -6.96
CA ALA A 27 -6.35 -7.96 -7.74
C ALA A 27 -5.12 -8.86 -7.55
N TRP A 28 -4.98 -9.45 -6.37
CA TRP A 28 -3.86 -10.33 -6.00
C TRP A 28 -4.19 -11.83 -6.08
N ARG A 29 -5.28 -12.22 -6.78
CA ARG A 29 -5.76 -13.63 -6.91
C ARG A 29 -4.74 -14.66 -7.40
N ASN A 30 -3.65 -14.22 -8.01
CA ASN A 30 -2.59 -15.09 -8.53
C ASN A 30 -1.50 -15.39 -7.48
N HIS A 31 -1.51 -14.72 -6.33
CA HIS A 31 -0.65 -15.04 -5.21
C HIS A 31 -1.20 -16.20 -4.41
N THR A 32 -0.30 -16.95 -3.76
CA THR A 32 -0.76 -18.00 -2.84
C THR A 32 -1.41 -17.35 -1.62
N TRP A 33 -2.42 -18.02 -1.06
CA TRP A 33 -3.13 -17.51 0.11
C TRP A 33 -2.23 -17.34 1.35
N LEU A 34 -1.06 -18.00 1.39
CA LEU A 34 -0.06 -17.85 2.46
C LEU A 34 1.04 -16.83 2.14
N ASP A 35 0.95 -16.14 1.01
CA ASP A 35 1.93 -15.13 0.67
C ASP A 35 1.88 -13.98 1.70
N ILE A 36 3.05 -13.55 2.17
CA ILE A 36 3.19 -12.50 3.19
C ILE A 36 2.54 -11.19 2.72
N ILE A 37 2.47 -10.99 1.41
CA ILE A 37 1.83 -9.85 0.74
C ILE A 37 0.33 -9.79 1.01
N MET A 38 -0.31 -10.95 1.25
CA MET A 38 -1.76 -11.07 1.47
C MET A 38 -2.16 -10.88 2.94
N ILE A 39 -1.21 -10.95 3.88
CA ILE A 39 -1.50 -10.81 5.33
C ILE A 39 -2.22 -9.49 5.66
N PRO A 40 -1.79 -8.33 5.13
CA PRO A 40 -2.49 -7.06 5.37
C PRO A 40 -3.95 -7.12 4.91
N GLU A 41 -4.24 -7.77 3.79
CA GLU A 41 -5.61 -7.92 3.28
C GLU A 41 -6.50 -8.74 4.20
N TYR A 42 -5.95 -9.81 4.78
CA TYR A 42 -6.72 -10.61 5.72
C TYR A 42 -7.04 -9.84 6.99
N LEU A 43 -6.08 -9.04 7.50
CA LEU A 43 -6.33 -8.16 8.63
C LEU A 43 -7.41 -7.13 8.29
N ASN A 44 -7.36 -6.55 7.10
CA ASN A 44 -8.35 -5.61 6.58
C ASN A 44 -9.76 -6.24 6.47
N MET A 45 -9.87 -7.48 6.00
CA MET A 45 -11.15 -8.20 5.98
C MET A 45 -11.69 -8.49 7.38
N ILE A 46 -10.82 -8.91 8.31
CA ILE A 46 -11.21 -9.20 9.70
C ILE A 46 -11.74 -7.93 10.37
N GLU A 47 -11.04 -6.82 10.19
CA GLU A 47 -11.42 -5.53 10.74
C GLU A 47 -12.74 -5.01 10.16
N ALA A 48 -12.94 -5.08 8.84
CA ALA A 48 -14.22 -4.73 8.22
C ALA A 48 -15.36 -5.61 8.75
N CYS A 49 -15.12 -6.90 8.98
CA CYS A 49 -16.10 -7.79 9.62
C CYS A 49 -16.45 -7.34 11.05
N LEU A 50 -15.47 -6.87 11.82
CA LEU A 50 -15.69 -6.35 13.17
C LEU A 50 -16.54 -5.07 13.16
N TYR A 51 -16.29 -4.14 12.22
CA TYR A 51 -17.11 -2.94 12.07
C TYR A 51 -18.54 -3.26 11.60
N ILE A 52 -18.71 -4.20 10.66
CA ILE A 52 -20.05 -4.66 10.26
C ILE A 52 -20.76 -5.28 11.47
N TRP A 53 -20.06 -6.11 12.24
CA TRP A 53 -20.61 -6.73 13.43
C TRP A 53 -21.01 -5.69 14.49
N SER A 54 -20.12 -4.74 14.82
CA SER A 54 -20.39 -3.69 15.81
C SER A 54 -21.57 -2.81 15.38
N SER A 55 -21.66 -2.47 14.09
CA SER A 55 -22.76 -1.69 13.52
C SER A 55 -24.13 -2.34 13.68
N SER A 56 -24.19 -3.67 13.78
CA SER A 56 -25.43 -4.42 14.00
C SER A 56 -26.03 -4.18 15.38
N TRP A 57 -25.24 -3.67 16.33
CA TRP A 57 -25.64 -3.40 17.70
C TRP A 57 -26.06 -1.95 17.94
N TYR A 58 -25.85 -1.04 16.99
CA TYR A 58 -26.16 0.39 17.16
C TYR A 58 -27.63 0.66 17.47
N SER A 59 -28.54 -0.12 16.90
CA SER A 59 -29.97 0.02 17.17
C SER A 59 -30.37 -0.43 18.59
N LYS A 60 -29.45 -1.07 19.33
CA LYS A 60 -29.66 -1.58 20.69
C LYS A 60 -28.89 -0.78 21.75
N GLN A 61 -28.08 0.19 21.32
CA GLN A 61 -27.35 1.07 22.24
C GLN A 61 -28.29 2.03 22.93
N SER A 62 -28.01 2.33 24.19
CA SER A 62 -28.71 3.37 24.93
C SER A 62 -28.07 4.73 24.68
N GLU A 63 -28.75 5.80 25.10
CA GLU A 63 -28.19 7.16 25.04
C GLU A 63 -27.04 7.38 26.02
N THR A 64 -26.85 6.44 26.96
CA THR A 64 -25.83 6.45 28.00
C THR A 64 -24.81 5.33 27.76
N PHE A 65 -23.58 5.49 28.22
CA PHE A 65 -22.55 4.45 28.06
C PHE A 65 -22.75 3.21 28.97
N ASP A 66 -23.72 3.25 29.88
CA ASP A 66 -23.93 2.21 30.90
C ASP A 66 -24.52 0.90 30.36
N ASP A 67 -24.95 0.85 29.09
CA ASP A 67 -25.48 -0.37 28.51
C ASP A 67 -24.41 -1.27 27.90
N TYR A 68 -24.67 -2.59 27.98
CA TYR A 68 -23.77 -3.62 27.46
C TYR A 68 -23.44 -3.42 25.97
N TYR A 69 -24.41 -2.99 25.15
CA TYR A 69 -24.18 -2.86 23.71
C TYR A 69 -23.27 -1.68 23.37
N SER A 70 -23.39 -0.54 24.06
CA SER A 70 -22.46 0.58 23.90
C SER A 70 -21.05 0.18 24.27
N TYR A 71 -20.86 -0.40 25.46
CA TYR A 71 -19.54 -0.85 25.92
C TYR A 71 -18.91 -1.88 24.98
N ALA A 72 -19.68 -2.89 24.56
CA ALA A 72 -19.20 -3.94 23.68
C ALA A 72 -18.85 -3.40 22.27
N THR A 73 -19.64 -2.45 21.76
CA THR A 73 -19.37 -1.78 20.48
C THR A 73 -18.03 -1.07 20.52
N HIS A 74 -17.81 -0.20 21.50
CA HIS A 74 -16.57 0.58 21.58
C HIS A 74 -15.33 -0.30 21.76
N LYS A 75 -15.45 -1.45 22.45
CA LYS A 75 -14.38 -2.45 22.51
C LYS A 75 -14.09 -3.10 21.16
N LEU A 76 -15.13 -3.51 20.44
CA LEU A 76 -14.96 -4.10 19.10
C LEU A 76 -14.33 -3.09 18.15
N GLU A 77 -14.81 -1.85 18.13
CA GLU A 77 -14.28 -0.81 17.24
C GLU A 77 -12.87 -0.36 17.62
N CYS A 78 -12.54 -0.34 18.92
CA CYS A 78 -11.15 -0.15 19.34
C CYS A 78 -10.24 -1.27 18.85
N THR A 79 -10.71 -2.52 18.91
CA THR A 79 -9.96 -3.69 18.46
C THR A 79 -9.78 -3.66 16.95
N ALA A 80 -10.86 -3.33 16.22
CA ALA A 80 -10.85 -3.12 14.78
C ALA A 80 -9.82 -2.05 14.38
N GLY A 81 -9.81 -0.89 15.05
CA GLY A 81 -8.81 0.16 14.81
C GLY A 81 -7.36 -0.30 15.02
N PHE A 82 -7.07 -1.13 16.02
CA PHE A 82 -5.72 -1.70 16.20
C PHE A 82 -5.34 -2.69 15.09
N ILE A 83 -6.30 -3.51 14.64
CA ILE A 83 -6.08 -4.43 13.52
C ILE A 83 -5.83 -3.65 12.23
N ASP A 84 -6.59 -2.58 12.00
CA ASP A 84 -6.40 -1.68 10.85
C ASP A 84 -5.00 -1.05 10.85
N LEU A 85 -4.56 -0.57 12.00
CA LEU A 85 -3.22 -0.01 12.15
C LEU A 85 -2.13 -1.06 11.86
N ALA A 86 -2.33 -2.30 12.32
CA ALA A 86 -1.42 -3.41 12.00
C ALA A 86 -1.42 -3.76 10.50
N ALA A 87 -2.59 -3.74 9.85
CA ALA A 87 -2.71 -3.91 8.41
C ALA A 87 -1.95 -2.82 7.65
N CYS A 88 -2.08 -1.56 8.09
CA CYS A 88 -1.36 -0.41 7.55
C CYS A 88 0.17 -0.60 7.59
N PHE A 89 0.73 -1.07 8.72
CA PHE A 89 2.16 -1.42 8.79
C PHE A 89 2.52 -2.58 7.86
N GLY A 90 1.66 -3.58 7.78
CA GLY A 90 1.82 -4.70 6.87
C GLY A 90 1.87 -4.27 5.40
N TRP A 91 1.02 -3.33 4.98
CA TRP A 91 1.04 -2.75 3.63
C TRP A 91 2.35 -2.04 3.32
N ILE A 92 2.86 -1.19 4.22
CA ILE A 92 4.16 -0.54 4.01
C ILE A 92 5.25 -1.58 3.81
N MET A 93 5.27 -2.63 4.65
CA MET A 93 6.30 -3.65 4.59
C MET A 93 6.19 -4.49 3.32
N SER A 94 4.98 -4.90 2.94
CA SER A 94 4.70 -5.57 1.67
C SER A 94 5.18 -4.71 0.51
N TRP A 95 4.78 -3.44 0.52
CA TRP A 95 5.10 -2.48 -0.52
C TRP A 95 6.61 -2.28 -0.68
N TYR A 96 7.31 -2.09 0.45
CA TYR A 96 8.76 -1.92 0.49
C TYR A 96 9.50 -3.09 -0.16
N ARG A 97 8.94 -4.30 -0.08
CA ARG A 97 9.56 -5.53 -0.60
C ARG A 97 9.20 -5.82 -2.05
N THR A 98 8.01 -5.44 -2.51
CA THR A 98 7.47 -5.87 -3.81
C THR A 98 7.64 -4.83 -4.93
N TYR A 99 7.55 -3.54 -4.60
CA TYR A 99 7.45 -2.50 -5.62
C TYR A 99 8.80 -1.95 -6.08
N THR A 100 8.93 -1.78 -7.40
CA THR A 100 10.04 -1.03 -8.00
C THR A 100 9.83 0.46 -7.80
N ARG A 101 10.83 1.12 -7.22
CA ARG A 101 10.80 2.57 -6.99
C ARG A 101 11.19 3.31 -8.26
N THR A 102 10.22 3.97 -8.90
CA THR A 102 10.42 4.87 -10.05
C THR A 102 9.63 6.16 -9.85
N ILE A 103 9.93 7.21 -10.62
CA ILE A 103 9.21 8.49 -10.49
C ILE A 103 7.76 8.30 -10.94
N GLY A 104 6.80 8.65 -10.10
CA GLY A 104 5.37 8.40 -10.31
C GLY A 104 4.89 6.98 -9.95
N CYS A 105 5.81 6.08 -9.56
CA CYS A 105 5.50 4.73 -9.08
C CYS A 105 6.43 4.42 -7.89
N GLY A 106 6.00 4.69 -6.66
CA GLY A 106 6.96 4.78 -5.56
C GLY A 106 6.48 5.69 -4.45
N PHE A 107 5.95 5.16 -3.34
CA PHE A 107 5.55 5.83 -2.08
C PHE A 107 5.58 7.37 -2.14
N SER A 108 4.75 7.94 -3.00
CA SER A 108 4.70 9.36 -3.33
C SER A 108 3.27 9.81 -3.20
N PHE A 109 3.04 11.09 -2.93
CA PHE A 109 1.68 11.59 -2.74
C PHE A 109 0.82 11.51 -4.00
N ASP A 110 1.43 11.24 -5.16
CA ASP A 110 0.75 11.05 -6.44
C ASP A 110 0.23 9.61 -6.62
N ASP A 111 0.66 8.68 -5.75
CA ASP A 111 0.30 7.26 -5.76
C ASP A 111 -0.97 7.04 -4.91
N PRO A 112 -2.07 6.50 -5.50
CA PRO A 112 -3.30 6.24 -4.75
C PRO A 112 -3.09 5.27 -3.58
N ASP A 113 -2.09 4.37 -3.62
CA ASP A 113 -1.75 3.51 -2.48
C ASP A 113 -1.27 4.33 -1.28
N THR A 114 -0.41 5.33 -1.55
CA THR A 114 0.18 6.15 -0.48
C THR A 114 -0.88 7.02 0.15
N PHE A 115 -1.79 7.56 -0.67
CA PHE A 115 -2.91 8.35 -0.17
C PHE A 115 -3.87 7.47 0.64
N ALA A 116 -4.29 6.32 0.11
CA ALA A 116 -5.18 5.39 0.80
C ALA A 116 -4.57 4.96 2.15
N TYR A 117 -3.32 4.48 2.13
CA TYR A 117 -2.56 4.12 3.33
C TYR A 117 -2.53 5.25 4.37
N SER A 118 -2.22 6.48 3.94
CA SER A 118 -2.09 7.62 4.85
C SER A 118 -3.43 7.97 5.48
N THR A 119 -4.50 8.02 4.67
CA THR A 119 -5.85 8.32 5.17
C THR A 119 -6.37 7.23 6.10
N THR A 120 -6.16 5.95 5.78
CA THR A 120 -6.57 4.83 6.64
C THR A 120 -5.77 4.83 7.94
N THR A 121 -4.46 5.05 7.91
CA THR A 121 -3.62 5.14 9.12
C THR A 121 -4.10 6.27 10.04
N VAL A 122 -4.39 7.45 9.49
CA VAL A 122 -4.89 8.57 10.28
C VAL A 122 -6.29 8.28 10.82
N ALA A 123 -7.17 7.68 10.02
CA ALA A 123 -8.50 7.27 10.46
C ALA A 123 -8.42 6.25 11.60
N ALA A 124 -7.61 5.19 11.46
CA ALA A 124 -7.37 4.19 12.51
C ALA A 124 -6.90 4.83 13.82
N CYS A 125 -5.94 5.76 13.77
CA CYS A 125 -5.49 6.52 14.94
C CYS A 125 -6.62 7.32 15.59
N ILE A 126 -7.51 7.93 14.79
CA ILE A 126 -8.69 8.65 15.28
C ILE A 126 -9.67 7.69 15.95
N TYR A 127 -10.00 6.55 15.34
CA TYR A 127 -10.90 5.54 15.92
C TYR A 127 -10.35 4.94 17.21
N ILE A 128 -9.07 4.59 17.26
CA ILE A 128 -8.41 4.11 18.48
C ILE A 128 -8.51 5.18 19.56
N SER A 129 -8.13 6.42 19.25
CA SER A 129 -8.13 7.52 20.23
C SER A 129 -9.54 7.82 20.74
N TYR A 130 -10.52 7.84 19.85
CA TYR A 130 -11.92 8.04 20.20
C TYR A 130 -12.45 6.92 21.10
N ASN A 131 -12.30 5.65 20.67
CA ASN A 131 -12.85 4.52 21.42
C ASN A 131 -12.14 4.33 22.76
N LEU A 132 -10.81 4.50 22.83
CA LEU A 132 -10.09 4.49 24.10
C LEU A 132 -10.56 5.60 25.03
N ARG A 133 -10.77 6.81 24.50
CA ARG A 133 -11.23 7.95 25.30
C ARG A 133 -12.63 7.70 25.87
N VAL A 134 -13.55 7.18 25.08
CA VAL A 134 -14.89 6.80 25.55
C VAL A 134 -14.83 5.65 26.57
N LEU A 135 -13.95 4.68 26.37
CA LEU A 135 -13.76 3.56 27.31
C LEU A 135 -13.17 4.00 28.67
N ILE A 136 -12.33 5.05 28.68
CA ILE A 136 -11.70 5.59 29.90
C ILE A 136 -12.61 6.65 30.56
N TYR A 137 -13.27 7.47 29.75
CA TYR A 137 -14.15 8.57 30.16
C TYR A 137 -15.55 8.42 29.53
N PRO A 138 -16.42 7.57 30.13
CA PRO A 138 -17.77 7.32 29.64
C PRO A 138 -18.62 8.59 29.43
N ASP A 139 -18.38 9.63 30.23
CA ASP A 139 -19.11 10.91 30.16
C ASP A 139 -18.92 11.65 28.84
N GLU A 140 -17.92 11.29 28.05
CA GLU A 140 -17.68 11.87 26.73
C GLU A 140 -18.46 11.18 25.60
N TYR A 141 -19.16 10.08 25.90
CA TYR A 141 -20.03 9.39 24.95
C TYR A 141 -21.03 10.38 24.32
N ALA A 142 -21.25 10.25 23.00
CA ALA A 142 -22.10 11.12 22.18
C ALA A 142 -21.72 12.61 22.05
N THR A 143 -20.74 13.12 22.80
CA THR A 143 -20.30 14.53 22.70
C THR A 143 -19.12 14.75 21.75
N ASN A 144 -18.45 13.67 21.37
CA ASN A 144 -17.17 13.74 20.69
C ASN A 144 -17.29 13.62 19.16
N HIS A 145 -17.00 14.71 18.46
CA HIS A 145 -17.03 14.80 17.00
C HIS A 145 -15.88 14.11 16.26
N LEU A 146 -14.90 13.54 16.98
CA LEU A 146 -13.77 12.81 16.37
C LEU A 146 -14.26 11.65 15.50
N TYR A 147 -15.33 10.97 15.92
CA TYR A 147 -15.89 9.81 15.21
C TYR A 147 -16.26 10.12 13.77
N TYR A 148 -17.04 11.20 13.56
CA TYR A 148 -17.48 11.63 12.23
C TYR A 148 -16.31 12.05 11.31
N LYS A 149 -15.25 12.63 11.89
CA LYS A 149 -14.03 12.96 11.12
C LYS A 149 -13.28 11.69 10.71
N GLY A 150 -13.28 10.67 11.58
CA GLY A 150 -12.81 9.33 11.26
C GLY A 150 -13.55 8.75 10.07
N ASP A 151 -14.89 8.73 10.11
CA ASP A 151 -15.75 8.20 9.04
C ASP A 151 -15.47 8.85 7.68
N ILE A 152 -15.30 10.19 7.65
CA ILE A 152 -14.97 10.92 6.41
C ILE A 152 -13.61 10.49 5.86
N LEU A 153 -12.57 10.49 6.70
CA LEU A 153 -11.23 10.10 6.28
C LEU A 153 -11.20 8.65 5.80
N PHE A 154 -11.96 7.79 6.47
CA PHE A 154 -12.10 6.39 6.09
C PHE A 154 -12.76 6.25 4.71
N CYS A 155 -13.84 6.99 4.47
CA CYS A 155 -14.53 7.00 3.17
C CYS A 155 -13.61 7.44 2.03
N ILE A 156 -12.83 8.51 2.27
CA ILE A 156 -11.83 8.99 1.33
C ILE A 156 -10.78 7.89 1.08
N GLY A 157 -10.25 7.28 2.13
CA GLY A 157 -9.27 6.20 2.02
C GLY A 157 -9.78 5.02 1.21
N ALA A 158 -10.99 4.54 1.50
CA ALA A 158 -11.63 3.44 0.77
C ALA A 158 -11.82 3.78 -0.72
N PHE A 159 -12.15 5.02 -1.07
CA PHE A 159 -12.23 5.45 -2.47
C PHE A 159 -10.87 5.34 -3.18
N TYR A 160 -9.80 5.86 -2.58
CA TYR A 160 -8.45 5.73 -3.14
C TYR A 160 -7.98 4.28 -3.20
N TYR A 161 -8.37 3.47 -2.22
CA TYR A 161 -8.09 2.04 -2.19
C TYR A 161 -8.76 1.30 -3.36
N CYS A 162 -10.00 1.65 -3.70
CA CYS A 162 -10.68 1.14 -4.90
C CYS A 162 -9.95 1.54 -6.18
N LEU A 163 -9.46 2.79 -6.27
CA LEU A 163 -8.67 3.25 -7.42
C LEU A 163 -7.35 2.48 -7.55
N ALA A 164 -6.66 2.22 -6.43
CA ALA A 164 -5.47 1.38 -6.37
C ALA A 164 -5.77 -0.05 -6.85
N ALA A 165 -6.80 -0.71 -6.32
CA ALA A 165 -7.17 -2.06 -6.72
C ALA A 165 -7.51 -2.17 -8.22
N LEU A 166 -8.26 -1.21 -8.77
CA LEU A 166 -8.59 -1.15 -10.20
C LEU A 166 -7.35 -0.90 -11.07
N ARG A 167 -6.42 -0.06 -10.60
CA ARG A 167 -5.12 0.15 -11.26
C ARG A 167 -4.32 -1.16 -11.29
N ASP A 168 -4.24 -1.88 -10.17
CA ASP A 168 -3.46 -3.10 -10.03
C ASP A 168 -4.00 -4.24 -10.91
N ASP A 169 -5.33 -4.34 -11.07
CA ASP A 169 -5.98 -5.28 -12.00
C ASP A 169 -5.89 -4.81 -13.47
N GLY A 170 -5.25 -3.67 -13.75
CA GLY A 170 -4.97 -3.19 -15.11
C GLY A 170 -6.15 -2.49 -15.80
N TRP A 171 -7.19 -2.08 -15.06
CA TRP A 171 -8.35 -1.39 -15.64
C TRP A 171 -7.97 -0.01 -16.20
N PHE A 172 -6.99 0.65 -15.58
CA PHE A 172 -6.48 1.96 -16.00
C PHE A 172 -5.23 1.86 -16.90
N TRP A 173 -5.11 0.81 -17.72
CA TRP A 173 -3.96 0.58 -18.61
C TRP A 173 -3.57 1.76 -19.53
N PHE A 174 -4.48 2.73 -19.74
CA PHE A 174 -4.26 3.94 -20.54
C PHE A 174 -3.72 5.15 -19.74
N MET A 175 -3.75 5.11 -18.40
CA MET A 175 -3.20 6.19 -17.59
C MET A 175 -1.70 6.01 -17.45
N SER A 176 -0.93 7.03 -17.83
CA SER A 176 0.54 7.02 -17.79
C SER A 176 1.15 6.85 -16.39
N LEU A 177 0.34 7.05 -15.34
CA LEU A 177 0.70 6.83 -13.92
C LEU A 177 0.13 5.53 -13.35
N ALA A 178 -0.73 4.81 -14.08
CA ALA A 178 -1.28 3.52 -13.68
C ALA A 178 -0.32 2.36 -14.03
N GLY A 179 0.98 2.61 -13.88
CA GLY A 179 2.04 1.75 -14.40
C GLY A 179 1.84 0.29 -13.99
N GLN A 180 1.87 -0.61 -14.98
CA GLN A 180 2.02 -2.04 -14.73
C GLN A 180 3.24 -2.24 -13.84
N TYR A 181 3.02 -2.72 -12.62
CA TYR A 181 4.10 -3.00 -11.69
C TYR A 181 5.06 -4.02 -12.28
N GLY A 182 6.26 -3.54 -12.64
CA GLY A 182 7.40 -4.42 -12.65
C GLY A 182 7.66 -4.82 -11.21
N ILE A 183 7.34 -6.06 -10.83
CA ILE A 183 7.79 -6.65 -9.57
C ILE A 183 9.32 -6.49 -9.54
N ALA A 184 9.87 -5.99 -8.42
CA ALA A 184 11.30 -5.79 -8.31
C ALA A 184 12.06 -7.08 -8.63
N ALA A 185 12.78 -7.08 -9.75
CA ALA A 185 13.52 -8.24 -10.22
C ALA A 185 14.57 -8.61 -9.17
N GLY A 186 14.34 -9.73 -8.46
CA GLY A 186 15.33 -10.35 -7.57
C GLY A 186 14.95 -10.58 -6.11
N LEU A 187 13.76 -10.16 -5.64
CA LEU A 187 13.38 -10.34 -4.22
C LEU A 187 12.25 -11.35 -3.98
N VAL A 188 11.42 -11.63 -4.99
CA VAL A 188 10.37 -12.65 -4.94
C VAL A 188 10.48 -13.46 -6.22
N GLU A 189 10.59 -14.79 -6.09
CA GLU A 189 10.61 -15.72 -7.22
C GLU A 189 9.19 -15.85 -7.79
N THR A 190 8.74 -14.81 -8.51
CA THR A 190 7.38 -14.80 -9.05
C THR A 190 7.30 -15.70 -10.26
N GLN A 191 6.32 -16.62 -10.26
CA GLN A 191 5.84 -17.26 -11.48
C GLN A 191 5.56 -16.17 -12.52
N LYS A 192 6.02 -16.40 -13.76
CA LYS A 192 5.99 -15.42 -14.85
C LYS A 192 4.62 -14.72 -14.90
N PRO A 193 4.56 -13.38 -14.91
CA PRO A 193 3.28 -12.67 -14.92
C PRO A 193 2.47 -13.05 -16.17
N ILE A 194 1.18 -13.31 -15.97
CA ILE A 194 0.22 -13.49 -17.05
C ILE A 194 0.15 -12.15 -17.81
N LYS A 195 0.65 -12.15 -19.05
CA LYS A 195 0.65 -10.97 -19.92
C LYS A 195 -0.79 -10.64 -20.33
N GLN A 196 -1.46 -9.76 -19.59
CA GLN A 196 -2.68 -9.10 -20.04
C GLN A 196 -2.50 -7.58 -19.96
N GLY A 197 -2.76 -6.91 -21.09
CA GLY A 197 -2.51 -5.48 -21.32
C GLY A 197 -1.13 -5.22 -21.91
N LEU A 198 -1.10 -4.64 -23.12
CA LEU A 198 0.02 -4.24 -24.01
C LEU A 198 1.40 -4.92 -23.80
N PRO A 199 2.01 -5.48 -24.85
CA PRO A 199 3.11 -6.40 -24.62
C PRO A 199 4.32 -5.66 -24.03
N GLN A 200 4.89 -6.26 -22.99
CA GLN A 200 6.06 -5.80 -22.22
C GLN A 200 7.25 -5.32 -23.05
N TYR A 201 7.31 -5.65 -24.36
CA TYR A 201 8.36 -5.22 -25.28
C TYR A 201 8.49 -3.69 -25.35
N LEU A 202 7.40 -2.91 -25.28
CA LEU A 202 7.51 -1.45 -25.43
C LEU A 202 8.27 -0.76 -24.28
N VAL A 203 8.04 -1.18 -23.04
CA VAL A 203 8.72 -0.59 -21.85
C VAL A 203 10.07 -1.26 -21.62
N THR A 204 10.17 -2.58 -21.83
CA THR A 204 11.45 -3.29 -21.69
C THR A 204 12.43 -2.95 -22.80
N ASP A 205 12.00 -2.69 -24.04
CA ASP A 205 12.89 -2.24 -25.12
C ASP A 205 13.41 -0.84 -24.88
N LEU A 206 12.62 0.09 -24.35
CA LEU A 206 13.10 1.44 -24.00
C LEU A 206 14.16 1.38 -22.89
N CYS A 207 13.90 0.61 -21.82
CA CYS A 207 14.85 0.43 -20.73
C CYS A 207 16.09 -0.39 -21.14
N ARG A 208 15.93 -1.40 -21.98
CA ARG A 208 17.02 -2.24 -22.52
C ARG A 208 17.90 -1.45 -23.48
N ASN A 209 17.30 -0.68 -24.39
CA ASN A 209 18.02 0.21 -25.30
C ASN A 209 18.79 1.27 -24.52
N ARG A 210 18.19 1.87 -23.47
CA ARG A 210 18.88 2.83 -22.61
C ARG A 210 20.07 2.21 -21.87
N ARG A 211 19.92 1.00 -21.32
CA ARG A 211 21.03 0.28 -20.67
C ARG A 211 22.14 -0.10 -21.65
N GLN A 212 21.79 -0.53 -22.86
CA GLN A 212 22.77 -0.84 -23.91
C GLN A 212 23.51 0.41 -24.39
N GLN A 213 22.82 1.55 -24.54
CA GLN A 213 23.43 2.83 -24.87
C GLN A 213 24.38 3.32 -23.76
N LEU A 214 23.99 3.17 -22.48
CA LEU A 214 24.85 3.52 -21.35
C LEU A 214 26.10 2.66 -21.31
N LYS A 215 25.99 1.34 -21.52
CA LYS A 215 27.15 0.45 -21.61
C LYS A 215 28.10 0.86 -22.74
N LYS A 216 27.57 1.14 -23.93
CA LYS A 216 28.37 1.61 -25.06
C LYS A 216 29.12 2.90 -24.74
N ARG A 217 28.47 3.89 -24.13
CA ARG A 217 29.13 5.14 -23.72
C ARG A 217 30.24 4.88 -22.69
N THR A 218 30.00 4.02 -21.70
CA THR A 218 31.02 3.69 -20.70
C THR A 218 32.22 2.95 -21.30
N GLU A 219 32.02 2.13 -22.33
CA GLU A 219 33.10 1.47 -23.07
C GLU A 219 33.87 2.45 -23.97
N GLU A 220 33.18 3.37 -24.65
CA GLU A 220 33.80 4.45 -25.43
C GLU A 220 34.65 5.38 -24.53
N ASP A 221 34.14 5.76 -23.37
CA ASP A 221 34.87 6.59 -22.40
C ASP A 221 36.11 5.89 -21.84
N LYS A 222 36.08 4.56 -21.70
CA LYS A 222 37.25 3.76 -21.29
C LYS A 222 38.31 3.70 -22.39
N ASN A 223 37.90 3.50 -23.64
CA ASN A 223 38.84 3.44 -24.76
C ASN A 223 39.48 4.80 -25.05
N ASN A 224 38.75 5.90 -24.91
CA ASN A 224 39.28 7.24 -25.14
C ASN A 224 40.20 7.74 -24.02
N ASN A 225 40.10 7.18 -22.80
CA ASN A 225 40.92 7.54 -21.65
C ASN A 225 42.03 6.54 -21.35
N GLN A 226 42.26 5.55 -22.21
CA GLN A 226 43.38 4.63 -22.06
C GLN A 226 44.64 5.33 -22.55
N PRO A 227 45.58 5.71 -21.67
CA PRO A 227 46.82 6.34 -22.11
C PRO A 227 47.57 5.36 -23.00
N ASP A 228 48.02 5.82 -24.16
CA ASP A 228 48.94 5.08 -25.01
C ASP A 228 50.24 4.85 -24.23
N ILE A 229 50.32 3.71 -23.53
CA ILE A 229 51.56 3.23 -22.93
C ILE A 229 52.40 2.74 -24.11
N VAL A 230 53.11 3.68 -24.74
CA VAL A 230 54.20 3.38 -25.66
C VAL A 230 55.31 2.77 -24.80
N VAL A 231 55.33 1.44 -24.72
CA VAL A 231 56.44 0.69 -24.12
C VAL A 231 57.61 0.84 -25.10
N GLY A 232 58.40 1.90 -24.90
CA GLY A 232 59.72 2.02 -25.50
C GLY A 232 60.59 0.86 -25.01
N LYS A 233 60.86 -0.09 -25.89
CA LYS A 233 61.95 -1.05 -25.71
C LYS A 233 63.25 -0.30 -25.90
N ASP A 234 63.82 0.21 -24.81
CA ASP A 234 65.22 0.62 -24.80
C ASP A 234 66.09 -0.64 -24.76
N GLU A 235 66.44 -1.13 -25.96
CA GLU A 235 67.52 -2.07 -26.16
C GLU A 235 68.85 -1.32 -26.07
N ASN A 236 69.40 -1.14 -24.87
CA ASN A 236 70.83 -0.88 -24.66
C ASN A 236 71.20 -1.07 -23.18
N THR A 237 71.43 -2.32 -22.79
CA THR A 237 72.14 -2.63 -21.55
C THR A 237 73.47 -3.29 -21.91
N GLU A 238 74.51 -2.46 -22.01
CA GLU A 238 75.90 -2.90 -22.15
C GLU A 238 76.33 -3.74 -20.94
N MET A 239 76.90 -4.92 -21.22
CA MET A 239 77.65 -5.71 -20.25
C MET A 239 78.97 -5.01 -19.91
N VAL A 240 79.05 -4.40 -18.74
CA VAL A 240 80.33 -4.03 -18.13
C VAL A 240 80.85 -5.23 -17.34
N ARG A 241 81.94 -5.83 -17.83
CA ARG A 241 82.81 -6.73 -17.08
C ARG A 241 83.68 -5.92 -16.12
N LEU A 242 83.69 -6.31 -14.85
CA LEU A 242 84.84 -6.25 -13.95
C LEU A 242 84.85 -7.51 -13.09
#